data_AF-A0AA51DT82-F1
#
_entry.id   AF-A0AA51DT82-F1
#
_cell.length_a   1.000
_cell.length_b   1.000
_cell.length_c   1.000
_cell.angle_alpha   90.00
_cell.angle_beta   90.00
_cell.angle_gamma   90.00
#
_symmetry.space_group_name_H-M   'P 1'
#
loop_
_entity.id
_entity.type
_entity.pdbx_description
1 polymer ?
#
loop_
_entity_poly.entity_id
_entity_poly.type
_entity_poly.pdbx_seq_one_letter_code
_entity_poly.pdbx_strand_id
1 'polypeptide(L)'
;MYDLNKMKHTNEAQNYNVKELKTYVDHLFKKHKNSSKTADLKEEIFSNLEAKWLDYMNQGMSEKEALLKVKSSITSIDGLVEESKLFYAGRFRLERLQIILMYLIIAWILSTPVMIFHRFSLLNTLLFLAVIITCIYYAIQNKQAKNNDIVSALPVESYLKWKKAIWLLWGVFILVNIFLITGINFASNIWFFRPIKIAGPYQFAKLAIQYYIPFITILIPIAISHIYKVLLKNGTGDQYED
;
A
#
# COMPACT_ATOMS: atom_id res chain seq x y z
N MET A 1 33.29 -52.51 -23.10
CA MET A 1 32.17 -52.58 -22.13
C MET A 1 32.38 -51.52 -21.06
N TYR A 2 32.57 -50.27 -21.50
CA TYR A 2 32.82 -49.13 -20.63
C TYR A 2 31.47 -48.43 -20.43
N ASP A 3 31.00 -48.48 -19.18
CA ASP A 3 30.22 -47.42 -18.54
C ASP A 3 28.71 -47.21 -18.80
N LEU A 4 27.95 -48.29 -18.99
CA LEU A 4 26.49 -48.26 -18.74
C LEU A 4 26.16 -47.86 -17.28
N ASN A 5 26.98 -48.26 -16.30
CA ASN A 5 26.80 -47.88 -14.89
C ASN A 5 27.12 -46.40 -14.64
N LYS A 6 28.16 -45.84 -15.28
CA LYS A 6 28.47 -44.42 -15.13
C LYS A 6 27.43 -43.53 -15.81
N MET A 7 26.94 -43.88 -17.00
CA MET A 7 25.82 -43.14 -17.62
C MET A 7 24.55 -43.18 -16.77
N LYS A 8 24.26 -44.32 -16.11
CA LYS A 8 23.12 -44.45 -15.20
C LYS A 8 23.28 -43.58 -13.96
N HIS A 9 24.47 -43.57 -13.34
CA HIS A 9 24.76 -42.69 -12.20
C HIS A 9 24.74 -41.20 -12.56
N THR A 10 25.22 -40.81 -13.75
CA THR A 10 25.14 -39.42 -14.21
C THR A 10 23.68 -38.99 -14.41
N ASN A 11 22.84 -39.83 -15.02
CA ASN A 11 21.42 -39.52 -15.21
C ASN A 11 20.64 -39.45 -13.89
N GLU A 12 20.95 -40.31 -12.92
CA GLU A 12 20.31 -40.30 -11.59
C GLU A 12 20.73 -39.07 -10.76
N ALA A 13 22.02 -38.70 -10.80
CA ALA A 13 22.53 -37.50 -10.13
C ALA A 13 21.96 -36.21 -10.74
N GLN A 14 21.92 -36.14 -12.07
CA GLN A 14 21.36 -35.01 -12.80
C GLN A 14 19.87 -34.82 -12.48
N ASN A 15 19.09 -35.92 -12.44
CA ASN A 15 17.67 -35.89 -12.11
C ASN A 15 17.43 -35.47 -10.63
N TYR A 16 18.30 -35.89 -9.71
CA TYR A 16 18.27 -35.44 -8.32
C TYR A 16 18.51 -33.92 -8.21
N ASN A 17 19.52 -33.39 -8.91
CA ASN A 17 19.87 -31.96 -8.84
C ASN A 17 18.80 -31.07 -9.48
N VAL A 18 18.20 -31.51 -10.59
CA VAL A 18 17.04 -30.83 -11.22
C VAL A 18 15.85 -30.77 -10.26
N LYS A 19 15.56 -31.87 -9.56
CA LYS A 19 14.51 -31.91 -8.52
C LYS A 19 14.84 -31.00 -7.34
N GLU A 20 16.11 -30.93 -6.93
CA GLU A 20 16.56 -30.05 -5.85
C GLU A 20 16.45 -28.57 -6.24
N LEU A 21 16.79 -28.22 -7.48
CA LEU A 21 16.64 -26.87 -8.02
C LEU A 21 15.16 -26.47 -8.11
N LYS A 22 14.29 -27.36 -8.57
CA LYS A 22 12.83 -27.14 -8.58
C LYS A 22 12.29 -26.92 -7.17
N THR A 23 12.74 -27.73 -6.21
CA THR A 23 12.37 -27.58 -4.79
C THR A 23 12.85 -26.24 -4.23
N TYR A 24 14.04 -25.78 -4.61
CA TYR A 24 14.56 -24.47 -4.22
C TYR A 24 13.68 -23.33 -4.75
N VAL A 25 13.32 -23.37 -6.04
CA VAL A 25 12.41 -22.38 -6.64
C VAL A 25 11.03 -22.43 -5.99
N ASP A 26 10.46 -23.62 -5.75
CA ASP A 26 9.21 -23.79 -5.00
C ASP A 26 9.28 -23.11 -3.62
N HIS A 27 10.43 -23.20 -2.96
CA HIS A 27 10.65 -22.61 -1.64
C HIS A 27 10.73 -21.08 -1.67
N LEU A 28 11.30 -20.50 -2.74
CA LEU A 28 11.30 -19.05 -2.97
C LEU A 28 9.86 -18.53 -3.12
N PHE A 29 9.00 -19.27 -3.82
CA PHE A 29 7.61 -18.89 -4.09
C PHE A 29 6.61 -19.21 -2.96
N LYS A 30 7.02 -19.94 -1.92
CA LYS A 30 6.13 -20.45 -0.84
C LYS A 30 5.34 -19.36 -0.09
N LYS A 31 5.85 -18.12 -0.04
CA LYS A 31 5.20 -16.99 0.62
C LYS A 31 4.25 -16.20 -0.29
N HIS A 32 4.23 -16.51 -1.58
CA HIS A 32 3.46 -15.78 -2.59
C HIS A 32 2.18 -16.55 -2.97
N LYS A 33 1.15 -15.81 -3.40
CA LYS A 33 -0.14 -16.39 -3.81
C LYS A 33 0.02 -17.07 -5.17
N ASN A 34 -0.40 -18.33 -5.28
CA ASN A 34 -0.45 -19.04 -6.58
C ASN A 34 -1.47 -18.36 -7.52
N SER A 35 -0.98 -17.80 -8.61
CA SER A 35 -1.70 -17.25 -9.76
C SER A 35 -1.03 -17.74 -11.06
N SER A 36 -1.70 -17.63 -12.22
CA SER A 36 -1.12 -18.02 -13.52
C SER A 36 0.25 -17.36 -13.73
N LYS A 37 0.34 -16.05 -13.45
CA LYS A 37 1.56 -15.28 -13.61
C LYS A 37 2.70 -15.67 -12.66
N THR A 38 2.37 -16.11 -11.44
CA THR A 38 3.41 -16.67 -10.54
C THR A 38 3.86 -18.05 -11.00
N ALA A 39 3.00 -18.84 -11.64
CA ALA A 39 3.41 -20.10 -12.26
C ALA A 39 4.35 -19.85 -13.46
N ASP A 40 4.02 -18.89 -14.31
CA ASP A 40 4.85 -18.52 -15.47
C ASP A 40 6.22 -17.99 -15.02
N LEU A 41 6.24 -17.06 -14.06
CA LEU A 41 7.48 -16.50 -13.51
C LEU A 41 8.33 -17.57 -12.81
N LYS A 42 7.68 -18.54 -12.16
CA LYS A 42 8.34 -19.67 -11.52
C LYS A 42 9.00 -20.58 -12.56
N GLU A 43 8.36 -20.82 -13.69
CA GLU A 43 8.92 -21.56 -14.82
C GLU A 43 10.08 -20.79 -15.48
N GLU A 44 9.93 -19.48 -15.68
CA GLU A 44 10.98 -18.61 -16.24
C GLU A 44 12.24 -18.58 -15.35
N ILE A 45 12.06 -18.41 -14.03
CA ILE A 45 13.18 -18.42 -13.08
C ILE A 45 13.83 -19.80 -13.03
N PHE A 46 13.03 -20.87 -13.03
CA PHE A 46 13.57 -22.23 -13.06
C PHE A 46 14.41 -22.48 -14.31
N SER A 47 13.89 -22.14 -15.50
CA SER A 47 14.59 -22.29 -16.79
C SER A 47 15.90 -21.49 -16.82
N ASN A 48 15.87 -20.23 -16.36
CA ASN A 48 17.08 -19.39 -16.28
C ASN A 48 18.14 -19.94 -15.31
N LEU A 49 17.73 -20.49 -14.17
CA LEU A 49 18.64 -21.11 -13.21
C LEU A 49 19.23 -22.43 -13.74
N GLU A 50 18.41 -23.23 -14.42
CA GLU A 50 18.83 -24.47 -15.07
C GLU A 50 19.86 -24.18 -16.18
N ALA A 51 19.61 -23.18 -17.03
CA ALA A 51 20.56 -22.74 -18.05
C ALA A 51 21.90 -22.30 -17.46
N LYS A 52 21.88 -21.49 -16.38
CA LYS A 52 23.11 -21.08 -15.68
C LYS A 52 23.86 -22.26 -15.04
N TRP A 53 23.13 -23.23 -14.51
CA TRP A 53 23.73 -24.44 -13.94
C TRP A 53 24.45 -25.26 -15.01
N LEU A 54 23.82 -25.47 -16.17
CA LEU A 54 24.41 -26.15 -17.32
C LEU A 54 25.65 -25.40 -17.85
N ASP A 55 25.61 -24.07 -17.89
CA ASP A 55 26.76 -23.26 -18.28
C ASP A 55 27.96 -23.43 -17.33
N TYR A 56 27.74 -23.46 -16.01
CA TYR A 56 28.81 -23.71 -15.06
C TYR A 56 29.38 -25.13 -15.19
N MET A 57 28.54 -26.12 -15.48
CA MET A 57 28.99 -27.49 -15.79
C MET A 57 29.86 -27.53 -17.05
N ASN A 58 29.45 -26.82 -18.10
CA ASN A 58 30.20 -26.72 -19.36
C ASN A 58 31.55 -25.99 -19.19
N GLN A 59 31.64 -25.10 -18.20
CA GLN A 59 32.89 -24.43 -17.81
C GLN A 59 33.81 -25.32 -16.94
N GLY A 60 33.45 -26.58 -16.71
CA GLY A 60 34.25 -27.56 -15.98
C GLY A 60 34.08 -27.52 -14.46
N MET A 61 33.05 -26.81 -13.95
CA MET A 61 32.72 -26.81 -12.52
C MET A 61 32.08 -28.15 -12.11
N SER A 62 32.32 -28.60 -10.89
CA SER A 62 31.65 -29.81 -10.38
C SER A 62 30.16 -29.55 -10.16
N GLU A 63 29.34 -30.60 -10.32
CA GLU A 63 27.87 -30.52 -10.25
C GLU A 63 27.35 -29.92 -8.95
N LYS A 64 27.99 -30.27 -7.83
CA LYS A 64 27.65 -29.74 -6.50
C LYS A 64 28.04 -28.27 -6.34
N GLU A 65 29.20 -27.87 -6.84
CA GLU A 65 29.66 -26.48 -6.77
C GLU A 65 28.82 -25.56 -7.67
N ALA A 66 28.48 -26.03 -8.87
CA ALA A 66 27.59 -25.32 -9.80
C ALA A 66 26.21 -25.08 -9.17
N LEU A 67 25.63 -26.11 -8.54
CA LEU A 67 24.32 -26.00 -7.88
C LEU A 67 24.34 -25.00 -6.71
N LEU A 68 25.37 -25.03 -5.87
CA LEU A 68 25.53 -24.08 -4.77
C LEU A 68 25.66 -22.64 -5.27
N LYS A 69 26.46 -22.44 -6.33
CA LYS A 69 26.68 -21.13 -6.94
C LYS A 69 25.40 -20.54 -7.53
N VAL A 70 24.61 -21.36 -8.23
CA VAL A 70 23.32 -20.96 -8.80
C VAL A 70 22.31 -20.58 -7.71
N LYS A 71 22.19 -21.39 -6.65
CA LYS A 71 21.31 -21.07 -5.51
C LYS A 71 21.70 -19.76 -4.82
N SER A 72 23.00 -19.49 -4.69
CA SER A 72 23.47 -18.23 -4.08
C SER A 72 23.20 -16.98 -4.93
N SER A 73 22.92 -17.14 -6.23
CA SER A 73 22.72 -16.01 -7.16
C SER A 73 21.34 -15.34 -7.06
N ILE A 74 20.34 -16.04 -6.52
CA ILE A 74 18.99 -15.49 -6.27
C ILE A 74 18.63 -15.76 -4.82
N THR A 75 18.69 -14.73 -3.98
CA THR A 75 18.41 -14.81 -2.55
C THR A 75 17.00 -14.35 -2.17
N SER A 76 16.31 -13.60 -3.04
CA SER A 76 14.91 -13.21 -2.83
C SER A 76 14.21 -12.89 -4.15
N ILE A 77 12.89 -13.14 -4.19
CA ILE A 77 12.00 -12.80 -5.33
C ILE A 77 10.95 -11.76 -4.94
N ASP A 78 11.04 -11.19 -3.74
CA ASP A 78 10.03 -10.29 -3.17
C ASP A 78 9.75 -9.07 -4.07
N GLY A 79 10.74 -8.59 -4.83
CA GLY A 79 10.57 -7.49 -5.79
C GLY A 79 10.08 -7.89 -7.19
N LEU A 80 10.07 -9.19 -7.51
CA LEU A 80 9.64 -9.73 -8.82
C LEU A 80 8.19 -10.22 -8.82
N VAL A 81 7.68 -10.60 -7.64
CA VAL A 81 6.34 -11.17 -7.48
C VAL A 81 5.28 -10.13 -7.07
N GLU A 82 5.69 -8.92 -6.69
CA GLU A 82 4.71 -7.84 -6.50
C GLU A 82 3.93 -7.64 -7.81
N GLU A 83 2.60 -7.74 -7.75
CA GLU A 83 1.71 -7.39 -8.86
C GLU A 83 1.88 -5.90 -9.18
N SER A 84 2.91 -5.60 -9.98
CA SER A 84 3.17 -4.29 -10.50
C SER A 84 2.24 -4.14 -11.71
N LYS A 85 1.00 -3.73 -11.44
CA LYS A 85 0.09 -3.35 -12.52
C LYS A 85 0.71 -2.14 -13.23
N LEU A 86 0.68 -2.15 -14.56
CA LEU A 86 1.09 -0.99 -15.36
C LEU A 86 0.00 0.07 -15.23
N PHE A 87 0.40 1.31 -15.01
CA PHE A 87 -0.53 2.44 -14.86
C PHE A 87 -0.03 3.64 -15.64
N TYR A 88 -0.95 4.42 -16.20
CA TYR A 88 -0.67 5.78 -16.66
C TYR A 88 -0.37 6.68 -15.46
N ALA A 89 0.91 6.94 -15.20
CA ALA A 89 1.38 7.65 -14.00
C ALA A 89 0.84 9.09 -13.92
N GLY A 90 0.78 9.77 -15.07
CA GLY A 90 0.28 11.15 -15.19
C GLY A 90 -1.18 11.26 -14.78
N ARG A 91 -2.04 10.41 -15.34
CA ARG A 91 -3.47 10.37 -15.04
C ARG A 91 -3.74 10.03 -13.57
N PHE A 92 -3.05 9.03 -13.02
CA PHE A 92 -3.22 8.66 -11.61
C PHE A 92 -2.79 9.79 -10.66
N ARG A 93 -1.71 10.53 -10.95
CA ARG A 93 -1.29 11.69 -10.14
C ARG A 93 -2.35 12.78 -10.12
N LEU A 94 -2.99 13.07 -11.25
CA LEU A 94 -4.07 14.04 -11.34
C LEU A 94 -5.31 13.61 -10.56
N GLU A 95 -5.77 12.38 -10.75
CA GLU A 95 -6.95 11.86 -10.05
C GLU A 95 -6.70 11.83 -8.53
N ARG A 96 -5.49 11.49 -8.09
CA ARG A 96 -5.08 11.58 -6.68
C ARG A 96 -5.16 13.01 -6.15
N LEU A 97 -4.66 14.00 -6.90
CA LEU A 97 -4.72 15.41 -6.49
C LEU A 97 -6.15 15.94 -6.45
N GLN A 98 -6.98 15.56 -7.40
CA GLN A 98 -8.40 15.91 -7.43
C GLN A 98 -9.13 15.37 -6.20
N ILE A 99 -8.86 14.11 -5.83
CA ILE A 99 -9.41 13.51 -4.62
C ILE A 99 -8.95 14.29 -3.37
N ILE A 100 -7.66 14.57 -3.25
CA ILE A 100 -7.12 15.33 -2.11
C ILE A 100 -7.79 16.71 -2.02
N LEU A 101 -7.91 17.42 -3.14
CA LEU A 101 -8.55 18.73 -3.20
C LEU A 101 -10.02 18.67 -2.76
N MET A 102 -10.77 17.67 -3.22
CA MET A 102 -12.16 17.47 -2.83
C MET A 102 -12.31 17.28 -1.31
N TYR A 103 -11.51 16.39 -0.71
CA TYR A 103 -11.57 16.17 0.74
C TYR A 103 -11.06 17.37 1.55
N LEU A 104 -10.10 18.14 1.05
CA LEU A 104 -9.67 19.40 1.67
C LEU A 104 -10.79 20.45 1.67
N ILE A 105 -11.53 20.59 0.56
CA ILE A 105 -12.68 21.51 0.49
C ILE A 105 -13.77 21.09 1.47
N ILE A 106 -14.09 19.79 1.53
CA ILE A 106 -15.07 19.26 2.49
C ILE A 106 -14.61 19.52 3.92
N ALA A 107 -13.33 19.26 4.23
CA ALA A 107 -12.77 19.51 5.56
C ALA A 107 -12.85 21.00 5.94
N TRP A 108 -12.54 21.89 5.00
CA TRP A 108 -12.64 23.34 5.21
C TRP A 108 -14.09 23.77 5.48
N ILE A 109 -15.05 23.35 4.65
CA ILE A 109 -16.49 23.62 4.82
C ILE A 109 -16.98 23.14 6.19
N LEU A 110 -16.65 21.90 6.56
CA LEU A 110 -17.04 21.33 7.85
C LEU A 110 -16.38 22.04 9.04
N SER A 111 -15.20 22.62 8.85
CA SER A 111 -14.51 23.38 9.91
C SER A 111 -15.07 24.80 10.12
N THR A 112 -15.80 25.36 9.15
CA THR A 112 -16.28 26.76 9.20
C THR A 112 -17.25 27.05 10.34
N PRO A 113 -18.26 26.22 10.65
CA PRO A 113 -19.16 26.46 11.80
C PRO A 113 -18.43 26.53 13.15
N VAL A 114 -17.28 25.87 13.25
CA VAL A 114 -16.45 25.83 14.46
C VAL A 114 -15.74 27.18 14.70
N MET A 115 -15.57 28.00 13.66
CA MET A 115 -14.91 29.31 13.71
C MET A 115 -15.58 30.29 14.69
N ILE A 116 -16.89 30.15 14.93
CA ILE A 116 -17.64 30.93 15.92
C ILE A 116 -16.94 30.91 17.30
N PHE A 117 -16.26 29.80 17.60
CA PHE A 117 -15.47 29.60 18.81
C PHE A 117 -14.01 29.89 18.46
N HIS A 118 -13.62 31.18 18.58
CA HIS A 118 -12.35 31.82 18.18
C HIS A 118 -11.06 30.97 18.30
N ARG A 119 -11.00 29.98 19.22
CA ARG A 119 -9.92 29.00 19.36
C ARG A 119 -9.58 28.25 18.06
N PHE A 120 -10.54 28.05 17.17
CA PHE A 120 -10.37 27.22 15.96
C PHE A 120 -10.15 28.02 14.67
N SER A 121 -9.97 29.33 14.79
CA SER A 121 -9.71 30.22 13.65
C SER A 121 -8.47 29.79 12.85
N LEU A 122 -7.38 29.42 13.54
CA LEU A 122 -6.12 29.02 12.91
C LEU A 122 -6.28 27.78 12.03
N LEU A 123 -7.01 26.75 12.50
CA LEU A 123 -7.24 25.52 11.71
C LEU A 123 -7.98 25.83 10.40
N ASN A 124 -9.00 26.68 10.47
CA ASN A 124 -9.77 27.08 9.29
C ASN A 124 -8.89 27.83 8.27
N THR A 125 -8.07 28.79 8.74
CA THR A 125 -7.14 29.52 7.88
C THR A 125 -6.11 28.60 7.23
N LEU A 126 -5.54 27.64 7.97
CA LEU A 126 -4.61 26.66 7.42
C LEU A 126 -5.25 25.77 6.36
N LEU A 127 -6.49 25.30 6.60
CA LEU A 127 -7.23 24.50 5.62
C LEU A 127 -7.52 25.30 4.35
N PHE A 128 -7.89 26.57 4.48
CA PHE A 128 -8.11 27.46 3.33
C PHE A 128 -6.83 27.65 2.50
N LEU A 129 -5.70 27.90 3.16
CA LEU A 129 -4.40 28.00 2.47
C LEU A 129 -4.03 26.68 1.78
N ALA A 130 -4.25 25.55 2.43
CA ALA A 130 -3.99 24.23 1.85
C ALA A 130 -4.86 23.97 0.60
N VAL A 131 -6.12 24.41 0.60
CA VAL A 131 -7.01 24.35 -0.58
C VAL A 131 -6.43 25.18 -1.73
N ILE A 132 -6.02 26.42 -1.47
CA ILE A 132 -5.45 27.30 -2.50
C ILE A 132 -4.16 26.69 -3.08
N ILE A 133 -3.24 26.25 -2.22
CA ILE A 133 -1.97 25.64 -2.65
C ILE A 133 -2.23 24.40 -3.49
N THR A 134 -3.12 23.53 -3.06
CA THR A 134 -3.46 22.29 -3.78
C THR A 134 -4.16 22.59 -5.11
N CYS A 135 -5.01 23.62 -5.15
CA CYS A 135 -5.68 24.08 -6.37
C CYS A 135 -4.67 24.59 -7.42
N ILE A 136 -3.74 25.45 -7.01
CA ILE A 136 -2.67 25.96 -7.88
C ILE A 136 -1.80 24.80 -8.38
N TYR A 137 -1.41 23.89 -7.48
CA TYR A 137 -0.61 22.72 -7.85
C TYR A 137 -1.33 21.80 -8.83
N TYR A 138 -2.63 21.55 -8.63
CA TYR A 138 -3.47 20.80 -9.57
C TYR A 138 -3.53 21.47 -10.94
N ALA A 139 -3.71 22.79 -11.00
CA ALA A 139 -3.76 23.53 -12.27
C ALA A 139 -2.44 23.45 -13.06
N ILE A 140 -1.29 23.51 -12.37
CA ILE A 140 0.04 23.34 -12.99
C ILE A 140 0.19 21.92 -13.55
N GLN A 141 -0.15 20.91 -12.75
CA GLN A 141 0.00 19.51 -13.15
C GLN A 141 -0.96 19.12 -14.28
N ASN A 142 -2.18 19.68 -14.30
CA ASN A 142 -3.14 19.42 -15.36
C ASN A 142 -2.63 19.90 -16.74
N LYS A 143 -1.89 21.02 -16.77
CA LYS A 143 -1.25 21.51 -18.01
C LYS A 143 -0.11 20.59 -18.47
N GLN A 144 0.68 20.04 -17.55
CA GLN A 144 1.83 19.20 -17.85
C GLN A 144 1.44 17.76 -18.21
N ALA A 145 0.39 17.23 -17.60
CA ALA A 145 -0.10 15.87 -17.83
C ALA A 145 -0.61 15.63 -19.26
N LYS A 146 -1.03 16.68 -19.98
CA LYS A 146 -1.42 16.59 -21.38
C LYS A 146 -0.25 16.19 -22.32
N ASN A 147 0.98 16.17 -21.81
CA ASN A 147 2.20 16.00 -22.61
C ASN A 147 3.03 14.74 -22.27
N ASN A 148 2.69 13.97 -21.22
CA ASN A 148 3.54 12.88 -20.72
C ASN A 148 2.73 11.64 -20.28
N ASP A 149 2.55 10.68 -21.19
CA ASP A 149 1.98 9.36 -20.90
C ASP A 149 3.07 8.36 -20.50
N ILE A 150 3.70 8.61 -19.35
CA ILE A 150 4.68 7.67 -18.80
C ILE A 150 3.92 6.54 -18.09
N VAL A 151 4.14 5.32 -18.54
CA VAL A 151 3.64 4.10 -17.90
C VAL A 151 4.58 3.75 -16.74
N SER A 152 4.06 3.67 -15.52
CA SER A 152 4.83 3.25 -14.34
C SER A 152 4.17 2.06 -13.68
N ALA A 153 4.99 1.10 -13.23
CA ALA A 153 4.54 -0.01 -12.43
C ALA A 153 4.46 0.43 -10.95
N LEU A 154 3.30 0.24 -10.31
CA LEU A 154 3.11 0.55 -8.89
C LEU A 154 2.68 -0.72 -8.13
N PRO A 155 3.31 -1.04 -6.98
CA PRO A 155 2.91 -2.19 -6.18
C PRO A 155 1.61 -1.89 -5.43
N VAL A 156 0.52 -2.54 -5.84
CA VAL A 156 -0.84 -2.32 -5.31
C VAL A 156 -0.98 -2.83 -3.87
N GLU A 157 -0.22 -3.86 -3.49
CA GLU A 157 -0.28 -4.48 -2.16
C GLU A 157 0.11 -3.51 -1.03
N SER A 158 1.10 -2.66 -1.29
CA SER A 158 1.56 -1.64 -0.33
C SER A 158 0.43 -0.67 0.03
N TYR A 159 -0.36 -0.23 -0.95
CA TYR A 159 -1.49 0.68 -0.71
C TYR A 159 -2.60 0.05 0.13
N LEU A 160 -2.84 -1.26 0.01
CA LEU A 160 -3.83 -1.96 0.82
C LEU A 160 -3.39 -2.05 2.29
N LYS A 161 -2.09 -2.32 2.54
CA LYS A 161 -1.50 -2.31 3.89
C LYS A 161 -1.65 -0.93 4.53
N TRP A 162 -1.29 0.14 3.80
CA TRP A 162 -1.44 1.52 4.27
C TRP A 162 -2.90 1.91 4.54
N LYS A 163 -3.84 1.51 3.67
CA LYS A 163 -5.28 1.77 3.88
C LYS A 163 -5.75 1.18 5.22
N LYS A 164 -5.41 -0.07 5.50
CA LYS A 164 -5.77 -0.74 6.77
C LYS A 164 -5.11 -0.08 7.96
N ALA A 165 -3.82 0.23 7.87
CA ALA A 165 -3.07 0.89 8.93
C ALA A 165 -3.67 2.26 9.30
N ILE A 166 -4.04 3.08 8.29
CA ILE A 166 -4.61 4.41 8.51
C ILE A 166 -6.00 4.33 9.15
N TRP A 167 -6.84 3.37 8.75
CA TRP A 167 -8.12 3.13 9.42
C TRP A 167 -7.97 2.71 10.88
N LEU A 168 -7.01 1.83 11.18
CA LEU A 168 -6.71 1.41 12.54
C LEU A 168 -6.20 2.57 13.39
N LEU A 169 -5.21 3.31 12.86
CA LEU A 169 -4.65 4.50 13.51
C LEU A 169 -5.73 5.52 13.82
N TRP A 170 -6.62 5.79 12.85
CA TRP A 170 -7.73 6.71 13.03
C TRP A 170 -8.72 6.23 14.10
N GLY A 171 -9.06 4.94 14.11
CA GLY A 171 -9.93 4.35 15.13
C GLY A 171 -9.37 4.51 16.54
N VAL A 172 -8.07 4.23 16.73
CA VAL A 172 -7.37 4.44 18.01
C VAL A 172 -7.33 5.93 18.37
N PHE A 173 -7.02 6.80 17.41
CA PHE A 173 -7.00 8.26 17.62
C PHE A 173 -8.36 8.79 18.11
N ILE A 174 -9.46 8.40 17.47
CA ILE A 174 -10.81 8.83 17.88
C ILE A 174 -11.15 8.29 19.27
N LEU A 175 -10.86 7.03 19.54
CA LEU A 175 -11.12 6.41 20.83
C LEU A 175 -10.41 7.18 21.94
N VAL A 176 -9.11 7.45 21.78
CA VAL A 176 -8.32 8.23 22.73
C VAL A 176 -8.89 9.65 22.92
N ASN A 177 -9.27 10.32 21.83
CA ASN A 177 -9.87 11.66 21.92
C ASN A 177 -11.20 11.64 22.69
N ILE A 178 -12.08 10.69 22.41
CA ILE A 178 -13.36 10.54 23.12
C ILE A 178 -13.10 10.33 24.62
N PHE A 179 -12.17 9.45 24.98
CA PHE A 179 -11.80 9.22 26.39
C PHE A 179 -11.25 10.47 27.05
N LEU A 180 -10.36 11.21 26.38
CA LEU A 180 -9.79 12.45 26.92
C LEU A 180 -10.85 13.53 27.13
N ILE A 181 -11.71 13.78 26.13
CA ILE A 181 -12.77 14.78 26.22
C ILE A 181 -13.77 14.40 27.32
N THR A 182 -14.16 13.12 27.38
CA THR A 182 -15.07 12.61 28.42
C THR A 182 -14.42 12.70 29.79
N GLY A 183 -13.15 12.36 29.92
CA GLY A 183 -12.41 12.45 31.17
C GLY A 183 -12.29 13.89 31.67
N ILE A 184 -11.89 14.82 30.81
CA ILE A 184 -11.73 16.24 31.19
C ILE A 184 -13.07 16.85 31.62
N ASN A 185 -14.16 16.55 30.91
CA ASN A 185 -15.45 17.20 31.18
C ASN A 185 -16.30 16.46 32.23
N PHE A 186 -16.11 15.15 32.39
CA PHE A 186 -17.02 14.31 33.20
C PHE A 186 -16.33 13.33 34.14
N ALA A 187 -15.00 13.21 34.20
CA ALA A 187 -14.35 12.21 35.08
C ALA A 187 -14.76 12.36 36.54
N SER A 188 -14.80 13.59 37.06
CA SER A 188 -15.24 13.85 38.45
C SER A 188 -16.69 13.43 38.67
N ASN A 189 -17.58 13.77 37.73
CA ASN A 189 -18.98 13.40 37.80
C ASN A 189 -19.18 11.87 37.75
N ILE A 190 -18.43 11.19 36.87
CA ILE A 190 -18.47 9.73 36.74
C ILE A 190 -17.91 9.07 38.00
N TRP A 191 -16.75 9.53 38.49
CA TRP A 191 -16.07 8.95 39.65
C TRP A 191 -16.88 9.08 40.95
N PHE A 192 -17.51 10.23 41.16
CA PHE A 192 -18.31 10.49 42.35
C PHE A 192 -19.82 10.25 42.13
N PHE A 193 -20.22 9.61 41.02
CA PHE A 193 -21.61 9.37 40.66
C PHE A 193 -22.51 10.62 40.79
N ARG A 194 -22.00 11.80 40.42
CA ARG A 194 -22.74 13.07 40.47
C ARG A 194 -23.54 13.27 39.18
N PRO A 195 -24.76 13.83 39.25
CA PRO A 195 -25.54 14.12 38.07
C PRO A 195 -24.79 15.09 37.14
N ILE A 196 -24.80 14.80 35.84
CA ILE A 196 -24.24 15.67 34.81
C ILE A 196 -25.22 16.83 34.59
N LYS A 197 -24.80 18.04 34.95
CA LYS A 197 -25.60 19.26 34.75
C LYS A 197 -24.97 20.09 33.65
N ILE A 198 -25.68 20.25 32.54
CA ILE A 198 -25.31 21.17 31.46
C ILE A 198 -26.17 22.41 31.64
N ALA A 199 -25.56 23.52 32.08
CA ALA A 199 -26.28 24.68 32.59
C ALA A 199 -26.89 25.58 31.50
N GLY A 200 -26.75 25.22 30.21
CA GLY A 200 -27.45 25.91 29.12
C GLY A 200 -26.98 25.53 27.71
N PRO A 201 -27.67 26.05 26.67
CA PRO A 201 -27.40 25.71 25.26
C PRO A 201 -25.97 26.00 24.81
N TYR A 202 -25.37 27.09 25.29
CA TYR A 202 -23.98 27.44 24.98
C TYR A 202 -22.97 26.41 25.51
N GLN A 203 -23.18 25.92 26.74
CA GLN A 203 -22.30 24.90 27.33
C GLN A 203 -22.43 23.57 26.59
N PHE A 204 -23.65 23.22 26.20
CA PHE A 204 -23.89 22.06 25.33
C PHE A 204 -23.15 22.19 24.00
N ALA A 205 -23.27 23.34 23.32
CA ALA A 205 -22.57 23.57 22.04
C ALA A 205 -21.04 23.50 22.18
N LYS A 206 -20.48 24.10 23.25
CA LYS A 206 -19.04 24.04 23.54
C LYS A 206 -18.56 22.60 23.78
N LEU A 207 -19.37 21.77 24.41
CA LEU A 207 -19.07 20.35 24.60
C LEU A 207 -19.17 19.59 23.27
N ALA A 208 -20.26 19.78 22.51
CA ALA A 208 -20.49 19.12 21.23
C ALA A 208 -19.35 19.38 20.24
N ILE A 209 -18.83 20.61 20.21
CA ILE A 209 -17.71 20.99 19.33
C ILE A 209 -16.42 20.25 19.67
N GLN A 210 -16.16 19.98 20.96
CA GLN A 210 -14.97 19.22 21.35
C GLN A 210 -15.00 17.81 20.75
N TYR A 211 -16.18 17.18 20.68
CA TYR A 211 -16.34 15.89 20.01
C TYR A 211 -16.31 16.01 18.49
N TYR A 212 -16.93 17.06 17.93
CA TYR A 212 -17.06 17.27 16.49
C TYR A 212 -15.70 17.36 15.75
N ILE A 213 -14.73 18.06 16.32
CA ILE A 213 -13.45 18.34 15.64
C ILE A 213 -12.64 17.06 15.34
N PRO A 214 -12.41 16.14 16.30
CA PRO A 214 -11.83 14.84 16.00
C PRO A 214 -12.57 14.10 14.88
N PHE A 215 -13.90 14.16 14.81
CA PHE A 215 -14.66 13.49 13.75
C PHE A 215 -14.38 14.05 12.35
N ILE A 216 -14.03 15.32 12.18
CA ILE A 216 -13.63 15.86 10.86
C ILE A 216 -12.43 15.08 10.29
N THR A 217 -11.56 14.54 11.15
CA THR A 217 -10.40 13.75 10.71
C THR A 217 -10.78 12.44 10.01
N ILE A 218 -12.04 12.00 10.07
CA ILE A 218 -12.54 10.83 9.32
C ILE A 218 -12.37 10.98 7.80
N LEU A 219 -12.28 12.23 7.32
CA LEU A 219 -12.02 12.50 5.91
C LEU A 219 -10.68 11.93 5.45
N ILE A 220 -9.69 11.79 6.34
CA ILE A 220 -8.36 11.23 6.02
C ILE A 220 -8.45 9.75 5.60
N PRO A 221 -8.95 8.80 6.42
CA PRO A 221 -9.06 7.41 6.01
C PRO A 221 -10.01 7.20 4.82
N ILE A 222 -11.06 8.03 4.69
CA ILE A 222 -11.98 7.98 3.55
C ILE A 222 -11.24 8.41 2.27
N ALA A 223 -10.48 9.51 2.29
CA ALA A 223 -9.69 9.98 1.15
C ALA A 223 -8.71 8.91 0.65
N ILE A 224 -8.00 8.26 1.57
CA ILE A 224 -7.07 7.17 1.24
C ILE A 224 -7.81 5.96 0.65
N SER A 225 -8.99 5.63 1.17
CA SER A 225 -9.81 4.55 0.63
C SER A 225 -10.30 4.84 -0.79
N HIS A 226 -10.62 6.12 -1.08
CA HIS A 226 -10.99 6.56 -2.42
C HIS A 226 -9.80 6.51 -3.38
N ILE A 227 -8.62 6.98 -2.96
CA ILE A 227 -7.38 6.87 -3.75
C ILE A 227 -7.08 5.41 -4.09
N TYR A 228 -7.25 4.50 -3.12
CA TYR A 228 -7.10 3.06 -3.35
C TYR A 228 -8.11 2.52 -4.38
N LYS A 229 -9.37 2.97 -4.33
CA LYS A 229 -10.39 2.56 -5.32
C LYS A 229 -10.04 3.04 -6.73
N VAL A 230 -9.52 4.26 -6.86
CA VAL A 230 -9.04 4.80 -8.14
C VAL A 230 -7.79 4.06 -8.63
N LEU A 231 -6.88 3.72 -7.73
CA LEU A 231 -5.73 2.86 -8.06
C LEU A 231 -6.20 1.52 -8.64
N LEU A 232 -7.20 0.87 -8.05
CA LEU A 232 -7.74 -0.38 -8.61
C LEU A 232 -8.39 -0.19 -9.98
N LYS A 233 -9.17 0.88 -10.16
CA LYS A 233 -9.88 1.18 -11.43
C LYS A 233 -8.94 1.41 -12.60
N ASN A 234 -7.80 2.06 -12.36
CA ASN A 234 -6.87 2.45 -13.43
C ASN A 234 -5.84 1.37 -13.77
N GLY A 235 -5.89 0.20 -13.13
CA GLY A 235 -4.97 -0.90 -13.40
C GLY A 235 -5.38 -1.62 -14.66
N THR A 236 -4.56 -1.52 -15.71
CA THR A 236 -4.76 -2.12 -17.03
C THR A 236 -4.58 -3.65 -16.99
N GLY A 237 -5.36 -4.34 -16.17
CA GLY A 237 -5.49 -5.80 -16.21
C GLY A 237 -6.52 -6.26 -17.24
N ASP A 238 -7.52 -5.43 -17.55
CA ASP A 238 -8.69 -5.82 -18.35
C ASP A 238 -8.66 -5.26 -19.80
N GLN A 239 -7.52 -4.76 -20.28
CA GLN A 239 -7.42 -4.08 -21.59
C GLN A 239 -6.42 -4.74 -22.56
N TYR A 240 -5.91 -5.93 -22.21
CA TYR A 240 -4.99 -6.70 -23.06
C TYR A 240 -5.47 -8.15 -23.29
N GLU A 241 -6.75 -8.44 -23.05
CA GLU A 241 -7.37 -9.76 -23.31
C GLU A 241 -8.38 -9.76 -24.49
N ASP A 242 -8.32 -8.76 -25.38
CA ASP A 242 -9.08 -8.77 -26.65
C ASP A 242 -8.15 -8.91 -27.86
#